data_AF-A0A519YCB3-F1
#
_entry.id   AF-A0A519YCB3-F1
#
_cell.length_a   1.000
_cell.length_b   1.000
_cell.length_c   1.000
_cell.angle_alpha   90.00
_cell.angle_beta   90.00
_cell.angle_gamma   90.00
#
_symmetry.space_group_name_H-M   'P 1'
#
loop_
_entity.id
_entity.type
_entity.pdbx_description
1 polymer ?
#
loop_
_entity_poly.entity_id
_entity_poly.type
_entity_poly.pdbx_seq_one_letter_code
_entity_poly.pdbx_strand_id
1 'polypeptide(L)'
;MARAVQLGSLPRLARVRHEPLAQQAAVLRYLLGRARGTTWGQRYGYAAGLSAHEFGQRVPVSTYEQLYPELEKVLRGQPDVLWPGPAPQWQARSSGTTNARSKYLPLT
;
A
#
# COMPACT_ATOMS: atom_id res chain seq x y z
N MET A 1 18.64 -17.84 36.85
CA MET A 1 18.81 -18.23 35.44
C MET A 1 17.57 -17.83 34.65
N ALA A 2 17.61 -16.72 33.90
CA ALA A 2 16.49 -16.29 33.06
C ALA A 2 16.57 -17.00 31.71
N ARG A 3 15.54 -17.79 31.38
CA ARG A 3 15.40 -18.45 30.08
C ARG A 3 15.25 -17.37 29.01
N ALA A 4 16.19 -17.31 28.08
CA ALA A 4 16.11 -16.43 26.92
C ALA A 4 14.80 -16.72 26.18
N VAL A 5 13.93 -15.71 26.07
CA VAL A 5 12.74 -15.80 25.22
C VAL A 5 13.26 -15.98 23.80
N GLN A 6 13.07 -17.18 23.25
CA GLN A 6 13.40 -17.48 21.87
C GLN A 6 12.35 -16.83 20.97
N LEU A 7 12.49 -15.53 20.78
CA LEU A 7 11.66 -14.70 19.91
C LEU A 7 11.91 -15.15 18.47
N GLY A 8 11.09 -16.05 17.95
CA GLY A 8 11.14 -16.52 16.55
C GLY A 8 11.02 -15.40 15.50
N SER A 9 10.71 -14.17 15.93
CA SER A 9 10.68 -12.95 15.11
C SER A 9 12.06 -12.29 14.91
N LEU A 10 13.08 -12.63 15.71
CA LEU A 10 14.39 -11.95 15.67
C LEU A 10 15.09 -12.05 14.30
N PRO A 11 15.12 -13.20 13.60
CA PRO A 11 15.75 -13.27 12.29
C PRO A 11 15.04 -12.40 11.23
N ARG A 12 13.70 -12.31 11.30
CA ARG A 12 12.91 -11.44 10.40
C ARG A 12 13.20 -9.97 10.68
N LEU A 13 13.24 -9.57 11.95
CA LEU A 13 13.57 -8.21 12.37
C LEU A 13 15.02 -7.83 12.06
N ALA A 14 15.94 -8.80 12.08
CA ALA A 14 17.32 -8.61 11.69
C ALA A 14 17.44 -8.33 10.19
N ARG A 15 16.74 -9.09 9.33
CA ARG A 15 16.75 -8.88 7.87
C ARG A 15 16.26 -7.50 7.45
N VAL A 16 15.19 -6.99 8.07
CA VAL A 16 14.70 -5.63 7.81
C VAL A 16 15.75 -4.57 8.15
N ARG A 17 16.55 -4.80 9.20
CA ARG A 17 17.59 -3.87 9.66
C ARG A 17 18.89 -3.96 8.86
N HIS A 18 19.31 -5.17 8.48
CA HIS A 18 20.59 -5.39 7.80
C HIS A 18 20.50 -5.28 6.29
N GLU A 19 19.33 -5.53 5.69
CA GLU A 19 19.12 -5.49 4.24
C GLU A 19 17.93 -4.57 3.83
N PRO A 20 17.83 -3.33 4.34
CA PRO A 20 16.62 -2.51 4.20
C PRO A 20 16.26 -2.24 2.73
N LEU A 21 17.26 -2.02 1.86
CA LEU A 21 17.04 -1.75 0.43
C LEU A 21 16.47 -2.97 -0.30
N ALA A 22 17.00 -4.16 -0.04
CA ALA A 22 16.52 -5.39 -0.65
C ALA A 22 15.08 -5.71 -0.19
N GLN A 23 14.77 -5.47 1.09
CA GLN A 23 13.42 -5.66 1.62
C GLN A 23 12.43 -4.65 1.00
N GLN A 24 12.79 -3.36 0.89
CA GLN A 24 11.96 -2.35 0.23
C GLN A 24 11.70 -2.70 -1.25
N ALA A 25 12.73 -3.13 -1.98
CA ALA A 25 12.58 -3.57 -3.38
C ALA A 25 11.66 -4.79 -3.51
N ALA A 26 11.77 -5.76 -2.59
CA ALA A 26 10.90 -6.94 -2.57
C ALA A 26 9.43 -6.57 -2.28
N VAL A 27 9.20 -5.65 -1.33
CA VAL A 27 7.86 -5.14 -1.01
C VAL A 27 7.28 -4.38 -2.20
N LEU A 28 8.03 -3.45 -2.80
CA LEU A 28 7.57 -2.70 -3.97
C LEU A 28 7.21 -3.63 -5.13
N ARG A 29 8.08 -4.60 -5.47
CA ARG A 29 7.81 -5.61 -6.50
C ARG A 29 6.52 -6.37 -6.23
N TYR A 30 6.30 -6.80 -4.99
CA TYR A 30 5.07 -7.49 -4.60
C TYR A 30 3.83 -6.59 -4.78
N LEU A 31 3.87 -5.37 -4.26
CA LEU A 31 2.76 -4.42 -4.32
C LEU A 31 2.38 -4.09 -5.78
N LEU A 32 3.38 -3.76 -6.61
CA LEU A 32 3.16 -3.44 -8.03
C LEU A 32 2.71 -4.66 -8.82
N GLY A 33 3.31 -5.82 -8.56
CA GLY A 33 2.93 -7.08 -9.22
C GLY A 33 1.49 -7.49 -8.91
N ARG A 34 1.05 -7.29 -7.67
CA ARG A 34 -0.32 -7.57 -7.21
C ARG A 34 -1.32 -6.56 -7.75
N ALA A 35 -1.01 -5.27 -7.69
CA ALA A 35 -1.92 -4.20 -8.09
C ALA A 35 -1.94 -3.91 -9.61
N ARG A 36 -1.11 -4.57 -10.43
CA ARG A 36 -1.04 -4.31 -11.89
C ARG A 36 -2.38 -4.38 -12.62
N GLY A 37 -3.30 -5.23 -12.14
CA GLY A 37 -4.62 -5.42 -12.76
C GLY A 37 -5.64 -4.35 -12.43
N THR A 38 -5.36 -3.47 -11.45
CA THR A 38 -6.33 -2.46 -11.03
C THR A 38 -6.41 -1.31 -12.02
N THR A 39 -7.51 -0.56 -12.00
CA THR A 39 -7.67 0.65 -12.82
C THR A 39 -6.50 1.62 -12.61
N TRP A 40 -6.06 1.79 -11.37
CA TRP A 40 -4.90 2.62 -11.03
C TRP A 40 -3.57 2.01 -11.51
N GLY A 41 -3.39 0.70 -11.33
CA GLY A 41 -2.22 -0.02 -11.79
C GLY A 41 -2.04 0.07 -13.31
N GLN A 42 -3.12 -0.06 -14.08
CA GLN A 42 -3.11 0.11 -15.52
C GLN A 42 -2.80 1.56 -15.92
N ARG A 43 -3.42 2.54 -15.24
CA ARG A 43 -3.18 3.98 -15.51
C ARG A 43 -1.70 4.36 -15.44
N TYR A 44 -0.97 3.81 -14.47
CA TYR A 44 0.45 4.15 -14.24
C TYR A 44 1.43 3.05 -14.68
N GLY A 45 0.95 2.02 -15.37
CA GLY A 45 1.77 0.94 -15.92
C GLY A 45 2.53 0.15 -14.86
N TYR A 46 1.83 -0.30 -13.81
CA TYR A 46 2.41 -1.12 -12.74
C TYR A 46 2.86 -2.47 -13.29
N ALA A 47 4.08 -2.86 -12.93
CA ALA A 47 4.63 -4.17 -13.23
C ALA A 47 5.53 -4.62 -12.09
N ALA A 48 5.65 -5.94 -11.87
CA ALA A 48 6.55 -6.48 -10.84
C ALA A 48 8.02 -6.09 -11.09
N GLY A 49 8.42 -5.92 -12.35
CA GLY A 49 9.77 -5.50 -12.73
C GLY A 49 9.99 -3.99 -12.79
N LEU A 50 8.98 -3.17 -12.46
CA LEU A 50 9.12 -1.71 -12.52
C LEU A 50 10.08 -1.24 -11.43
N SER A 51 11.11 -0.47 -11.81
CA SER A 51 12.07 0.04 -10.84
C SER A 51 11.46 1.13 -9.94
N ALA A 52 12.04 1.31 -8.76
CA ALA A 52 11.60 2.38 -7.85
C ALA A 52 11.71 3.78 -8.47
N HIS A 53 12.74 4.00 -9.31
CA HIS A 53 12.93 5.25 -10.03
C HIS A 53 11.82 5.49 -11.07
N GLU A 54 11.53 4.51 -11.93
CA GLU A 54 10.43 4.63 -12.91
C GLU A 54 9.06 4.75 -12.23
N PHE A 55 8.84 4.01 -11.14
CA PHE A 55 7.64 4.16 -10.32
C PHE A 55 7.49 5.60 -9.82
N GLY A 56 8.56 6.19 -9.27
CA GLY A 56 8.56 7.57 -8.78
C GLY A 56 8.35 8.62 -9.88
N GLN A 57 8.72 8.33 -11.12
CA GLN A 57 8.46 9.21 -12.27
C GLN A 57 7.02 9.12 -12.77
N ARG A 58 6.40 7.93 -12.67
CA ARG A 58 5.06 7.67 -13.22
C ARG A 58 3.95 8.02 -12.23
N VAL A 59 4.13 7.72 -10.95
CA VAL A 59 3.07 7.81 -9.95
C VAL A 59 3.17 9.11 -9.17
N PRO A 60 2.14 9.96 -9.20
CA PRO A 60 2.18 11.23 -8.47
C PRO A 60 2.08 10.98 -6.97
N VAL A 61 2.90 11.71 -6.21
CA VAL A 61 2.68 11.88 -4.77
C VAL A 61 1.38 12.66 -4.60
N SER A 62 0.37 12.00 -4.02
CA SER A 62 -1.00 12.52 -3.96
C SER A 62 -1.41 12.82 -2.53
N THR A 63 -2.08 13.95 -2.31
CA THR A 63 -2.82 14.19 -1.06
C THR A 63 -4.07 13.32 -1.01
N TYR A 64 -4.72 13.26 0.17
CA TYR A 64 -5.98 12.53 0.32
C TYR A 64 -7.06 13.07 -0.63
N GLU A 65 -7.16 14.40 -0.75
CA GLU A 65 -8.14 15.10 -1.58
C GLU A 65 -7.93 14.79 -3.06
N GLN A 66 -6.66 14.73 -3.50
CA GLN A 66 -6.30 14.38 -4.87
C GLN A 66 -6.62 12.90 -5.19
N LEU A 67 -6.45 12.01 -4.22
CA LEU A 67 -6.76 10.58 -4.37
C LEU A 67 -8.25 10.25 -4.15
N TYR A 68 -9.01 11.16 -3.52
CA TYR A 68 -10.39 10.94 -3.13
C TYR A 68 -11.31 10.45 -4.26
N PRO A 69 -11.21 10.93 -5.51
CA PRO A 69 -12.07 10.43 -6.60
C PRO A 69 -11.94 8.92 -6.85
N GLU A 70 -10.76 8.34 -6.64
CA GLU A 70 -10.55 6.89 -6.76
C GLU A 70 -10.93 6.16 -5.47
N LEU A 71 -10.67 6.76 -4.31
CA LEU A 71 -11.12 6.23 -3.02
C LEU A 71 -12.65 6.16 -2.97
N GLU A 72 -13.37 7.16 -3.47
CA GLU A 72 -14.83 7.17 -3.48
C GLU A 72 -15.41 6.00 -4.27
N LYS A 73 -14.79 5.64 -5.41
CA LYS A 73 -15.17 4.44 -6.17
C LYS A 73 -15.03 3.17 -5.32
N VAL A 74 -13.90 3.03 -4.62
CA VAL A 74 -13.67 1.92 -3.69
C VAL A 74 -14.72 1.90 -2.57
N LEU A 75 -15.00 3.06 -1.96
CA LEU A 75 -15.97 3.20 -0.87
C LEU A 75 -17.41 2.90 -1.32
N ARG A 76 -17.73 3.12 -2.60
CA ARG A 76 -19.01 2.78 -3.22
C ARG A 76 -19.11 1.31 -3.66
N GLY A 77 -18.11 0.50 -3.38
CA GLY A 77 -18.17 -0.93 -3.69
C GLY A 77 -17.49 -1.33 -5.00
N GLN A 78 -16.86 -0.40 -5.73
CA GLN A 78 -16.21 -0.74 -7.00
C GLN A 78 -14.93 -1.56 -6.75
N PRO A 79 -14.82 -2.79 -7.30
CA PRO A 79 -13.64 -3.63 -7.14
C PRO A 79 -12.48 -3.14 -8.01
N ASP A 80 -11.27 -3.59 -7.69
CA ASP A 80 -10.08 -3.45 -8.54
C ASP A 80 -9.75 -2.00 -8.99
N VAL A 81 -10.05 -1.00 -8.15
CA VAL A 81 -9.73 0.42 -8.45
C VAL A 81 -8.30 0.75 -8.03
N LEU A 82 -8.01 0.73 -6.72
CA LEU A 82 -6.69 1.05 -6.15
C LEU A 82 -5.92 -0.21 -5.70
N TRP A 83 -6.65 -1.23 -5.26
CA TRP A 83 -6.11 -2.51 -4.80
C TRP A 83 -6.99 -3.65 -5.33
N PRO A 84 -6.42 -4.81 -5.71
CA PRO A 84 -7.20 -5.90 -6.29
C PRO A 84 -8.08 -6.59 -5.25
N GLY A 85 -9.23 -7.07 -5.70
CA GLY A 85 -10.21 -7.78 -4.89
C GLY A 85 -11.48 -6.98 -4.64
N PRO A 86 -12.40 -7.53 -3.82
CA PRO A 86 -13.65 -6.87 -3.51
C PRO A 86 -13.42 -5.56 -2.77
N ALA A 87 -14.40 -4.67 -2.84
CA ALA A 87 -14.36 -3.46 -2.05
C ALA A 87 -14.23 -3.80 -0.55
N PRO A 88 -13.44 -3.00 0.19
CA PRO A 88 -13.14 -3.28 1.59
C PRO A 88 -14.39 -3.19 2.46
N GLN A 89 -14.59 -4.21 3.29
CA GLN A 89 -15.71 -4.30 4.23
C GLN A 89 -15.55 -3.36 5.44
N TRP A 90 -14.34 -2.88 5.68
CA TRP A 90 -13.96 -2.11 6.85
C TRP A 90 -13.24 -0.82 6.44
N GLN A 91 -13.50 0.24 7.20
CA GLN A 91 -12.91 1.55 6.97
C GLN A 91 -12.34 2.06 8.28
N ALA A 92 -11.06 2.44 8.28
CA ALA A 92 -10.48 3.18 9.39
C ALA A 92 -10.76 4.67 9.24
N ARG A 93 -11.24 5.29 10.31
CA ARG A 93 -11.30 6.75 10.43
C ARG A 93 -9.99 7.25 11.01
N SER A 94 -9.22 8.03 10.25
CA SER A 94 -8.02 8.67 10.81
C SER A 94 -8.41 9.87 11.69
N SER A 95 -7.64 10.15 12.75
CA SER A 95 -7.83 11.33 13.61
C SER A 95 -7.53 12.66 12.88
N GLY A 96 -6.81 12.61 11.75
CA GLY A 96 -6.54 13.77 10.92
C GLY A 96 -7.78 14.23 10.16
N THR A 97 -8.20 15.47 10.39
CA THR A 97 -9.24 16.15 9.62
C THR A 97 -8.59 16.88 8.44
N THR A 98 -9.07 16.67 7.22
CA THR A 98 -8.93 17.68 6.17
C THR A 98 -10.28 18.33 5.99
N ASN A 99 -10.33 19.66 6.16
CA ASN A 99 -11.54 20.48 5.99
C ASN A 99 -12.79 19.89 6.66
N ALA A 100 -12.71 19.57 7.95
CA ALA A 100 -13.82 19.12 8.79
C ALA A 100 -14.52 17.79 8.40
N ARG A 101 -13.95 16.99 7.48
CA ARG A 101 -14.44 15.63 7.17
C ARG A 101 -13.45 14.55 7.60
N SER A 102 -14.02 13.46 8.12
CA SER A 102 -13.31 12.22 8.45
C SER A 102 -12.63 11.64 7.21
N LYS A 103 -11.34 11.30 7.30
CA LYS A 103 -10.67 10.49 6.26
C LYS A 103 -11.03 9.03 6.46
N TYR A 104 -11.48 8.38 5.38
CA TYR A 104 -11.77 6.95 5.37
C TYR A 104 -10.65 6.23 4.64
N LEU A 105 -10.00 5.29 5.32
CA LEU A 105 -8.96 4.46 4.76
C LEU A 105 -9.52 3.05 4.51
N PRO A 106 -9.58 2.59 3.26
CA PRO A 106 -10.00 1.23 2.94
C PRO A 106 -9.03 0.21 3.56
N LEU A 107 -9.56 -0.82 4.22
CA LEU A 107 -8.78 -1.92 4.80
C LEU A 107 -9.14 -3.25 4.14
N THR A 108 -8.13 -3.96 3.63
CA THR A 108 -8.25 -5.24 2.92
C THR A 108 -7.38 -6.33 3.54
#